data_AF-A0A9E0SAU7-F1
#
_entry.id   AF-A0A9E0SAU7-F1
#
_cell.length_a   1.000
_cell.length_b   1.000
_cell.length_c   1.000
_cell.angle_alpha   90.00
_cell.angle_beta   90.00
_cell.angle_gamma   90.00
#
_symmetry.space_group_name_H-M   'P 1'
#
loop_
_entity.id
_entity.type
_entity.pdbx_description
1 polymer ?
#
loop_
_entity_poly.entity_id
_entity_poly.type
_entity_poly.pdbx_seq_one_letter_code
_entity_poly.pdbx_strand_id
1 'polypeptide(L)'
;MKLLFTLCCVLGFSLLPYAQQEAPSPILFIYDASGSMWGQLDGKTKKDIASEVLATSVNNLPSNQNIGLMAYGHRTKGDCDDIEFLADLNNSSKTNITAAVSKMNALGKTPLARSASLAINSLKESNTKATIILITDGIESCDGDLCKVVTEAKANGIDFKLHIVGFGLKEGETEQLKCAANAGGGTYYDASNASGLGEGLAEATTQTVDKPDGNFSIYATKNGEPVDAWVKATKAGTKETVDGSRTYRDTAWVYLPAGDYDIGIRPLEGTDIPGTSITVNIKEGEIKHQTISFDGGILEVTATNNDEGWDTIVKMLDMNSGKVVANTRTYGRSKTMEVPAGHYKITFQALAMKGNNTYFETDKIKINSNETTSISHNFETGIAKIGVQTKSGELIDAVVNFTDIDSGERISGGRTYTSANNNPKEFLLNPGTYNVKITTLGVHKGKSETFTIEVKQGETVTEIITF
;
A
#
# COMPACT_ATOMS: atom_id res chain seq x y z
N MET A 1 9.35 -52.72 67.97
CA MET A 1 10.28 -52.77 66.84
C MET A 1 9.55 -52.15 65.65
N LYS A 2 9.90 -50.92 65.26
CA LYS A 2 9.24 -50.13 64.20
C LYS A 2 9.71 -50.65 62.84
N LEU A 3 8.79 -51.14 61.98
CA LEU A 3 9.10 -51.42 60.57
C LEU A 3 8.88 -50.14 59.76
N LEU A 4 9.95 -49.64 59.15
CA LEU A 4 9.97 -48.53 58.20
C LEU A 4 9.43 -49.04 56.85
N PHE A 5 8.35 -48.44 56.34
CA PHE A 5 7.91 -48.59 54.96
C PHE A 5 8.61 -47.52 54.12
N THR A 6 9.60 -47.91 53.33
CA THR A 6 10.27 -47.02 52.36
C THR A 6 9.44 -46.99 51.07
N LEU A 7 8.76 -45.86 50.84
CA LEU A 7 8.03 -45.56 49.62
C LEU A 7 9.02 -45.17 48.51
N CYS A 8 9.17 -46.02 47.49
CA CYS A 8 10.01 -45.74 46.33
C CYS A 8 9.22 -44.92 45.30
N CYS A 9 9.42 -43.60 45.26
CA CYS A 9 8.90 -42.72 44.21
C CYS A 9 9.70 -42.93 42.92
N VAL A 10 9.15 -43.69 41.98
CA VAL A 10 9.65 -43.77 40.61
C VAL A 10 9.20 -42.51 39.87
N LEU A 11 10.09 -41.50 39.79
CA LEU A 11 9.94 -40.34 38.92
C LEU A 11 10.12 -40.80 37.46
N GLY A 12 9.01 -41.10 36.79
CA GLY A 12 8.98 -41.30 35.35
C GLY A 12 9.26 -39.98 34.62
N PHE A 13 10.51 -39.78 34.20
CA PHE A 13 10.88 -38.71 33.26
C PHE A 13 10.31 -39.08 31.89
N SER A 14 9.12 -38.58 31.57
CA SER A 14 8.57 -38.63 30.22
C SER A 14 9.43 -37.73 29.32
N LEU A 15 10.38 -38.33 28.60
CA LEU A 15 11.05 -37.71 27.47
C LEU A 15 9.99 -37.45 26.40
N LEU A 16 9.47 -36.22 26.36
CA LEU A 16 8.73 -35.75 25.21
C LEU A 16 9.70 -35.75 24.02
N PRO A 17 9.42 -36.46 22.92
CA PRO A 17 10.23 -36.34 21.72
C PRO A 17 10.16 -34.88 21.26
N TYR A 18 11.31 -34.20 21.30
CA TYR A 18 11.49 -32.92 20.64
C TYR A 18 11.29 -33.21 19.14
N ALA A 19 10.21 -32.70 18.55
CA ALA A 19 10.04 -32.75 17.11
C ALA A 19 11.21 -31.97 16.51
N GLN A 20 12.18 -32.69 15.94
CA GLN A 20 13.28 -32.08 15.20
C GLN A 20 12.66 -31.50 13.94
N GLN A 21 12.48 -30.18 13.93
CA GLN A 21 12.03 -29.46 12.74
C GLN A 21 13.03 -29.76 11.62
N GLU A 22 12.59 -30.45 10.57
CA GLU A 22 13.42 -30.70 9.40
C GLU A 22 13.98 -29.37 8.89
N ALA A 23 15.29 -29.34 8.62
CA ALA A 23 15.90 -28.14 8.08
C ALA A 23 15.29 -27.85 6.70
N PRO A 24 14.93 -26.59 6.40
CA PRO A 24 14.47 -26.22 5.06
C PRO A 24 15.49 -26.61 3.99
N SER A 25 15.02 -26.81 2.76
CA SER A 25 15.90 -27.01 1.61
C SER A 25 16.87 -25.82 1.47
N PRO A 26 18.12 -26.05 1.05
CA PRO A 26 19.13 -25.01 0.96
C PRO A 26 18.79 -23.95 -0.10
N ILE A 27 19.36 -22.75 0.08
CA ILE A 27 19.28 -21.64 -0.88
C ILE A 27 20.66 -21.41 -1.51
N LEU A 28 20.79 -21.56 -2.83
CA LEU A 28 21.99 -21.24 -3.58
C LEU A 28 21.87 -19.85 -4.20
N PHE A 29 22.70 -18.91 -3.76
CA PHE A 29 22.81 -17.60 -4.42
C PHE A 29 23.79 -17.69 -5.60
N ILE A 30 23.40 -17.14 -6.74
CA ILE A 30 24.30 -16.89 -7.87
C ILE A 30 24.45 -15.36 -7.99
N TYR A 31 25.67 -14.87 -7.84
CA TYR A 31 25.97 -13.44 -7.78
C TYR A 31 26.69 -12.97 -9.04
N ASP A 32 26.13 -11.96 -9.71
CA ASP A 32 26.77 -11.24 -10.80
C ASP A 32 27.90 -10.35 -10.30
N ALA A 33 29.12 -10.66 -10.72
CA ALA A 33 30.29 -9.80 -10.58
C ALA A 33 30.92 -9.51 -11.95
N SER A 34 30.10 -9.40 -13.00
CA SER A 34 30.52 -8.94 -14.31
C SER A 34 30.84 -7.44 -14.30
N GLY A 35 31.56 -6.98 -15.32
CA GLY A 35 32.03 -5.59 -15.39
C GLY A 35 30.92 -4.54 -15.38
N SER A 36 29.68 -4.86 -15.77
CA SER A 36 28.53 -3.93 -15.74
C SER A 36 28.16 -3.48 -14.33
N MET A 37 28.45 -4.30 -13.31
CA MET A 37 28.21 -3.99 -11.91
C MET A 37 29.01 -2.78 -11.37
N TRP A 38 29.99 -2.27 -12.14
CA TRP A 38 30.61 -0.96 -11.85
C TRP A 38 29.75 0.24 -12.21
N GLY A 39 28.66 0.04 -12.95
CA GLY A 39 27.67 1.07 -13.23
C GLY A 39 27.18 1.72 -11.94
N GLN A 40 26.84 3.01 -12.00
CA GLN A 40 26.36 3.75 -10.85
C GLN A 40 24.83 3.77 -10.77
N LEU A 41 24.34 3.71 -9.55
CA LEU A 41 22.94 3.89 -9.20
C LEU A 41 22.90 4.68 -7.89
N ASP A 42 22.18 5.79 -7.87
CA ASP A 42 22.07 6.69 -6.70
C ASP A 42 23.43 7.08 -6.07
N GLY A 43 24.46 7.28 -6.90
CA GLY A 43 25.79 7.70 -6.47
C GLY A 43 26.67 6.61 -5.84
N LYS A 44 26.19 5.37 -5.74
CA LYS A 44 26.99 4.17 -5.39
C LYS A 44 27.16 3.26 -6.61
N THR A 45 28.14 2.36 -6.56
CA THR A 45 28.24 1.32 -7.60
C THR A 45 27.16 0.27 -7.39
N LYS A 46 26.65 -0.33 -8.48
CA LYS A 46 25.69 -1.43 -8.40
C LYS A 46 26.25 -2.60 -7.58
N LYS A 47 27.54 -2.91 -7.76
CA LYS A 47 28.28 -3.88 -6.95
C LYS A 47 28.14 -3.61 -5.45
N ASP A 48 28.41 -2.39 -5.00
CA ASP A 48 28.38 -2.07 -3.56
C ASP A 48 26.96 -2.22 -3.01
N ILE A 49 25.95 -1.72 -3.75
CA ILE A 49 24.54 -1.87 -3.37
C ILE A 49 24.15 -3.35 -3.28
N ALA A 50 24.43 -4.13 -4.33
CA ALA A 50 24.06 -5.54 -4.37
C ALA A 50 24.76 -6.35 -3.28
N SER A 51 26.01 -6.02 -2.98
CA SER A 51 26.78 -6.65 -1.91
C SER A 51 26.19 -6.36 -0.53
N GLU A 52 25.86 -5.09 -0.23
CA GLU A 52 25.23 -4.66 1.03
C GLU A 52 23.86 -5.33 1.23
N VAL A 53 23.05 -5.36 0.16
CA VAL A 53 21.68 -5.89 0.20
C VAL A 53 21.66 -7.41 0.29
N LEU A 54 22.51 -8.12 -0.44
CA LEU A 54 22.66 -9.57 -0.31
C LEU A 54 23.17 -9.95 1.08
N ALA A 55 24.14 -9.23 1.62
CA ALA A 55 24.65 -9.49 2.97
C ALA A 55 23.55 -9.33 4.03
N THR A 56 22.72 -8.29 3.90
CA THR A 56 21.56 -8.07 4.77
C THR A 56 20.55 -9.22 4.66
N SER A 57 20.23 -9.62 3.43
CA SER A 57 19.27 -10.72 3.16
C SER A 57 19.74 -12.05 3.77
N VAL A 58 21.01 -12.40 3.56
CA VAL A 58 21.63 -13.61 4.13
C VAL A 58 21.60 -13.58 5.67
N ASN A 59 21.85 -12.42 6.28
CA ASN A 59 21.83 -12.29 7.74
C ASN A 59 20.42 -12.49 8.31
N ASN A 60 19.39 -12.02 7.59
CA ASN A 60 17.99 -12.12 8.00
C ASN A 60 17.37 -13.53 7.89
N LEU A 61 18.02 -14.45 7.18
CA LEU A 61 17.53 -15.84 7.07
C LEU A 61 17.47 -16.52 8.45
N PRO A 62 16.66 -17.57 8.64
CA PRO A 62 16.71 -18.41 9.84
C PRO A 62 18.11 -19.01 10.08
N SER A 63 18.45 -19.32 11.33
CA SER A 63 19.77 -19.90 11.67
C SER A 63 19.96 -21.33 11.17
N ASN A 64 18.87 -22.06 10.91
CA ASN A 64 18.85 -23.40 10.36
C ASN A 64 18.74 -23.43 8.82
N GLN A 65 18.76 -22.27 8.15
CA GLN A 65 18.74 -22.19 6.69
C GLN A 65 20.15 -22.44 6.15
N ASN A 66 20.32 -23.55 5.44
CA ASN A 66 21.54 -23.83 4.67
C ASN A 66 21.59 -22.91 3.44
N ILE A 67 22.78 -22.37 3.16
CA ILE A 67 22.99 -21.41 2.07
C ILE A 67 24.24 -21.77 1.27
N GLY A 68 24.30 -21.39 0.00
CA GLY A 68 25.49 -21.51 -0.85
C GLY A 68 25.71 -20.22 -1.63
N LEU A 69 26.92 -20.05 -2.17
CA LEU A 69 27.26 -18.91 -3.01
C LEU A 69 28.09 -19.35 -4.21
N MET A 70 27.56 -19.09 -5.39
CA MET A 70 28.28 -19.07 -6.66
C MET A 70 28.42 -17.63 -7.14
N ALA A 71 29.53 -17.32 -7.80
CA ALA A 71 29.69 -16.05 -8.49
C ALA A 71 30.33 -16.23 -9.86
N TYR A 72 30.04 -15.32 -10.79
CA TYR A 72 30.68 -15.26 -12.11
C TYR A 72 31.29 -13.89 -12.40
N GLY A 73 32.31 -13.88 -13.24
CA GLY A 73 32.99 -12.68 -13.72
C GLY A 73 33.87 -11.98 -12.69
N HIS A 74 34.15 -12.59 -11.54
CA HIS A 74 34.80 -11.89 -10.43
C HIS A 74 36.35 -11.90 -10.45
N ARG A 75 36.99 -12.65 -11.36
CA ARG A 75 38.45 -12.89 -11.39
C ARG A 75 39.11 -12.46 -12.70
N THR A 76 38.53 -12.83 -13.85
CA THR A 76 39.19 -12.68 -15.15
C THR A 76 38.34 -11.90 -16.15
N LYS A 77 38.89 -10.78 -16.64
CA LYS A 77 38.22 -9.91 -17.61
C LYS A 77 38.03 -10.62 -18.95
N GLY A 78 36.80 -10.62 -19.45
CA GLY A 78 36.46 -11.18 -20.77
C GLY A 78 36.30 -12.70 -20.80
N ASP A 79 36.44 -13.38 -19.67
CA ASP A 79 36.37 -14.84 -19.57
C ASP A 79 34.95 -15.32 -19.28
N CYS A 80 34.43 -16.20 -20.14
CA CYS A 80 33.11 -16.83 -20.00
C CYS A 80 33.13 -18.08 -19.12
N ASP A 81 34.33 -18.55 -18.75
CA ASP A 81 34.56 -19.70 -17.89
C ASP A 81 34.79 -19.27 -16.43
N ASP A 82 34.83 -17.96 -16.16
CA ASP A 82 35.05 -17.39 -14.84
C ASP A 82 33.80 -17.53 -13.95
N ILE A 83 33.60 -18.74 -13.43
CA ILE A 83 32.53 -19.13 -12.53
C ILE A 83 33.16 -19.87 -11.34
N GLU A 84 32.73 -19.57 -10.12
CA GLU A 84 33.26 -20.20 -8.91
C GLU A 84 32.17 -20.42 -7.87
N PHE A 85 32.19 -21.58 -7.23
CA PHE A 85 31.52 -21.79 -5.95
C PHE A 85 32.41 -21.24 -4.83
N LEU A 86 32.01 -20.11 -4.26
CA LEU A 86 32.68 -19.48 -3.12
C LEU A 86 32.24 -20.11 -1.79
N ALA A 87 31.06 -20.72 -1.77
CA ALA A 87 30.56 -21.50 -0.65
C ALA A 87 29.64 -22.64 -1.12
N ASP A 88 29.90 -23.86 -0.64
CA ASP A 88 29.04 -25.02 -0.84
C ASP A 88 27.77 -24.96 0.02
N LEU A 89 26.68 -25.57 -0.45
CA LEU A 89 25.37 -25.66 0.20
C LEU A 89 25.41 -26.40 1.54
N ASN A 90 26.38 -27.31 1.75
CA ASN A 90 26.41 -28.20 2.92
C ASN A 90 27.27 -27.69 4.09
N ASN A 91 28.16 -26.71 3.87
CA ASN A 91 29.14 -26.29 4.88
C ASN A 91 29.51 -24.81 4.76
N SER A 92 28.50 -23.95 4.62
CA SER A 92 28.72 -22.51 4.61
C SER A 92 28.19 -21.86 5.89
N SER A 93 28.80 -20.73 6.25
CA SER A 93 28.27 -19.85 7.28
C SER A 93 27.85 -18.53 6.62
N LYS A 94 26.85 -17.87 7.21
CA LYS A 94 26.45 -16.51 6.82
C LYS A 94 27.64 -15.55 6.78
N THR A 95 28.55 -15.66 7.74
CA THR A 95 29.77 -14.86 7.81
C THR A 95 30.70 -15.11 6.61
N ASN A 96 30.87 -16.36 6.18
CA ASN A 96 31.72 -16.67 5.03
C ASN A 96 31.14 -16.09 3.73
N ILE A 97 29.83 -16.23 3.52
CA ILE A 97 29.15 -15.70 2.33
C ILE A 97 29.20 -14.17 2.30
N THR A 98 28.86 -13.50 3.40
CA THR A 98 28.92 -12.03 3.48
C THR A 98 30.35 -11.48 3.31
N ALA A 99 31.36 -12.19 3.83
CA ALA A 99 32.77 -11.83 3.65
C ALA A 99 33.27 -12.07 2.21
N ALA A 100 32.77 -13.10 1.52
CA ALA A 100 33.10 -13.36 0.13
C ALA A 100 32.52 -12.27 -0.78
N VAL A 101 31.23 -11.97 -0.63
CA VAL A 101 30.53 -10.96 -1.46
C VAL A 101 31.16 -9.58 -1.34
N SER A 102 31.47 -9.13 -0.12
CA SER A 102 32.08 -7.81 0.10
C SER A 102 33.49 -7.65 -0.49
N LYS A 103 34.22 -8.74 -0.72
CA LYS A 103 35.59 -8.72 -1.27
C LYS A 103 35.66 -8.94 -2.78
N MET A 104 34.59 -9.42 -3.40
CA MET A 104 34.57 -9.70 -4.85
C MET A 104 34.84 -8.43 -5.65
N ASN A 105 35.40 -8.54 -6.85
CA ASN A 105 35.55 -7.44 -7.79
C ASN A 105 34.74 -7.72 -9.05
N ALA A 106 34.22 -6.67 -9.68
CA ALA A 106 33.41 -6.79 -10.89
C ALA A 106 34.31 -6.69 -12.14
N LEU A 107 34.60 -7.77 -12.88
CA LEU A 107 35.65 -7.75 -13.92
C LEU A 107 35.26 -8.38 -15.26
N GLY A 108 34.50 -9.47 -15.23
CA GLY A 108 34.34 -10.42 -16.31
C GLY A 108 33.05 -10.27 -17.10
N LYS A 109 32.69 -11.34 -17.80
CA LYS A 109 31.47 -11.47 -18.60
C LYS A 109 30.29 -11.99 -17.76
N THR A 110 29.14 -12.13 -18.38
CA THR A 110 27.86 -12.56 -17.77
C THR A 110 27.43 -13.93 -18.31
N PRO A 111 28.10 -15.04 -17.96
CA PRO A 111 27.79 -16.39 -18.45
C PRO A 111 26.61 -17.03 -17.68
N LEU A 112 25.41 -16.49 -17.85
CA LEU A 112 24.21 -16.89 -17.10
C LEU A 112 23.84 -18.37 -17.28
N ALA A 113 23.75 -18.82 -18.53
CA ALA A 113 23.35 -20.19 -18.87
C ALA A 113 24.34 -21.22 -18.33
N ARG A 114 25.65 -20.92 -18.42
CA ARG A 114 26.70 -21.80 -17.89
C ARG A 114 26.71 -21.83 -16.38
N SER A 115 26.50 -20.69 -15.73
CA SER A 115 26.41 -20.60 -14.25
C SER A 115 25.21 -21.39 -13.74
N ALA A 116 24.03 -21.22 -14.35
CA ALA A 116 22.84 -22.00 -14.02
C ALA A 116 23.05 -23.49 -14.26
N SER A 117 23.68 -23.88 -15.37
CA SER A 117 24.01 -25.28 -15.65
C SER A 117 24.92 -25.90 -14.59
N LEU A 118 25.98 -25.20 -14.18
CA LEU A 118 26.88 -25.67 -13.11
C LEU A 118 26.15 -25.80 -11.77
N ALA A 119 25.31 -24.83 -11.42
CA ALA A 119 24.49 -24.86 -10.20
C ALA A 119 23.54 -26.07 -10.20
N ILE A 120 22.76 -26.23 -11.28
CA ILE A 120 21.79 -27.31 -11.45
C ILE A 120 22.48 -28.69 -11.46
N ASN A 121 23.62 -28.82 -12.15
CA ASN A 121 24.36 -30.08 -12.17
C ASN A 121 24.90 -30.45 -10.79
N SER A 122 25.37 -29.48 -10.00
CA SER A 122 25.78 -29.72 -8.61
C SER A 122 24.63 -30.23 -7.74
N LEU A 123 23.42 -29.68 -7.92
CA LEU A 123 22.21 -30.17 -7.24
C LEU A 123 21.87 -31.61 -7.65
N LYS A 124 21.96 -31.90 -8.95
CA LYS A 124 21.72 -33.24 -9.50
C LYS A 124 22.72 -34.26 -8.96
N GLU A 125 24.01 -33.95 -8.97
CA GLU A 125 25.08 -34.83 -8.50
C GLU A 125 24.96 -35.14 -7.00
N SER A 126 24.54 -34.14 -6.22
CA SER A 126 24.30 -34.30 -4.78
C SER A 126 22.91 -34.84 -4.43
N ASN A 127 22.02 -35.03 -5.42
CA ASN A 127 20.61 -35.35 -5.23
C ASN A 127 19.91 -34.43 -4.20
N THR A 128 20.23 -33.13 -4.28
CA THR A 128 19.74 -32.10 -3.36
C THR A 128 18.71 -31.24 -4.04
N LYS A 129 17.51 -31.12 -3.44
CA LYS A 129 16.56 -30.08 -3.84
C LYS A 129 16.96 -28.72 -3.26
N ALA A 130 16.82 -27.65 -4.03
CA ALA A 130 17.24 -26.32 -3.57
C ALA A 130 16.47 -25.17 -4.23
N THR A 131 16.49 -24.01 -3.58
CA THR A 131 16.10 -22.74 -4.21
C THR A 131 17.34 -22.03 -4.73
N ILE A 132 17.38 -21.71 -6.01
CA ILE A 132 18.43 -20.91 -6.64
C ILE A 132 17.91 -19.47 -6.74
N ILE A 133 18.71 -18.52 -6.27
CA ILE A 133 18.43 -17.08 -6.39
C ILE A 133 19.57 -16.43 -7.16
N LEU A 134 19.32 -16.07 -8.41
CA LEU A 134 20.28 -15.39 -9.28
C LEU A 134 20.08 -13.87 -9.18
N ILE A 135 21.13 -13.15 -8.79
CA ILE A 135 21.17 -11.68 -8.83
C ILE A 135 22.00 -11.26 -10.04
N THR A 136 21.42 -10.49 -10.96
CA THR A 136 22.09 -10.04 -12.19
C THR A 136 21.74 -8.61 -12.56
N ASP A 137 22.71 -7.84 -13.06
CA ASP A 137 22.48 -6.51 -13.65
C ASP A 137 22.59 -6.49 -15.18
N GLY A 138 22.80 -7.67 -15.77
CA GLY A 138 23.05 -7.85 -17.19
C GLY A 138 22.28 -9.02 -17.80
N ILE A 139 22.30 -9.04 -19.13
CA ILE A 139 21.86 -10.17 -19.95
C ILE A 139 23.04 -11.07 -20.31
N GLU A 140 22.74 -12.27 -20.80
CA GLU A 140 23.73 -13.23 -21.25
C GLU A 140 24.69 -12.61 -22.28
N SER A 141 26.01 -12.79 -22.08
CA SER A 141 27.05 -12.23 -22.95
C SER A 141 28.11 -13.25 -23.39
N CYS A 142 27.81 -14.54 -23.20
CA CYS A 142 28.65 -15.69 -23.52
C CYS A 142 27.92 -16.74 -24.37
N ASP A 143 27.01 -16.29 -25.24
CA ASP A 143 26.29 -17.11 -26.24
C ASP A 143 25.46 -18.27 -25.65
N GLY A 144 25.07 -18.15 -24.38
CA GLY A 144 24.23 -19.11 -23.67
C GLY A 144 22.72 -18.93 -23.92
N ASP A 145 21.94 -19.96 -23.60
CA ASP A 145 20.49 -19.84 -23.48
C ASP A 145 20.01 -20.27 -22.09
N LEU A 146 19.82 -19.30 -21.20
CA LEU A 146 19.43 -19.55 -19.82
C LEU A 146 18.06 -20.22 -19.73
N CYS A 147 17.08 -19.77 -20.51
CA CYS A 147 15.73 -20.33 -20.42
C CYS A 147 15.71 -21.78 -20.90
N LYS A 148 16.44 -22.09 -21.97
CA LYS A 148 16.60 -23.47 -22.45
C LYS A 148 17.25 -24.37 -21.40
N VAL A 149 18.37 -23.94 -20.79
CA VAL A 149 19.06 -24.70 -19.74
C VAL A 149 18.11 -25.06 -18.59
N VAL A 150 17.35 -24.08 -18.11
CA VAL A 150 16.41 -24.29 -16.99
C VAL A 150 15.24 -25.18 -17.39
N THR A 151 14.69 -24.99 -18.58
CA THR A 151 13.58 -25.80 -19.11
C THR A 151 14.00 -27.27 -19.24
N GLU A 152 15.16 -27.54 -19.84
CA GLU A 152 15.70 -28.90 -19.98
C GLU A 152 15.99 -29.54 -18.62
N ALA A 153 16.51 -28.77 -17.65
CA ALA A 153 16.76 -29.26 -16.31
C ALA A 153 15.48 -29.70 -15.58
N LYS A 154 14.42 -28.90 -15.67
CA LYS A 154 13.11 -29.21 -15.05
C LYS A 154 12.43 -30.38 -15.75
N ALA A 155 12.54 -30.48 -17.08
CA ALA A 155 12.06 -31.64 -17.85
C ALA A 155 12.79 -32.94 -17.47
N ASN A 156 14.06 -32.87 -17.05
CA ASN A 156 14.83 -34.00 -16.54
C ASN A 156 14.53 -34.35 -15.08
N GLY A 157 13.54 -33.70 -14.45
CA GLY A 157 13.09 -34.00 -13.09
C GLY A 157 14.03 -33.50 -11.98
N ILE A 158 14.89 -32.54 -12.27
CA ILE A 158 15.75 -31.93 -11.24
C ILE A 158 14.89 -30.98 -10.39
N ASP A 159 14.86 -31.23 -9.09
CA ASP A 159 14.00 -30.51 -8.16
C ASP A 159 14.66 -29.24 -7.64
N PHE A 160 14.42 -28.12 -8.31
CA PHE A 160 14.83 -26.80 -7.86
C PHE A 160 13.79 -25.75 -8.18
N LYS A 161 13.86 -24.63 -7.46
CA LYS A 161 13.13 -23.40 -7.81
C LYS A 161 14.12 -22.33 -8.18
N LEU A 162 13.95 -21.63 -9.31
CA LEU A 162 14.84 -20.55 -9.75
C LEU A 162 14.14 -19.20 -9.69
N HIS A 163 14.61 -18.34 -8.78
CA HIS A 163 14.29 -16.93 -8.78
C HIS A 163 15.41 -16.14 -9.42
N ILE A 164 15.04 -15.04 -10.10
CA ILE A 164 16.00 -14.12 -10.69
C ILE A 164 15.66 -12.70 -10.23
N VAL A 165 16.60 -12.00 -9.62
CA VAL A 165 16.48 -10.60 -9.26
C VAL A 165 17.31 -9.77 -10.22
N GLY A 166 16.64 -9.06 -11.13
CA GLY A 166 17.25 -8.18 -12.12
C GLY A 166 17.50 -6.79 -11.52
N PHE A 167 18.75 -6.33 -11.51
CA PHE A 167 19.14 -5.11 -10.81
C PHE A 167 19.57 -3.98 -11.76
N GLY A 168 18.71 -2.97 -11.91
CA GLY A 168 18.96 -1.82 -12.78
C GLY A 168 19.08 -2.20 -14.25
N LEU A 169 18.26 -3.16 -14.69
CA LEU A 169 18.06 -3.56 -16.08
C LEU A 169 17.01 -2.67 -16.76
N LYS A 170 17.06 -2.57 -18.09
CA LYS A 170 16.07 -1.84 -18.88
C LYS A 170 14.91 -2.75 -19.29
N GLU A 171 13.72 -2.17 -19.40
CA GLU A 171 12.53 -2.86 -19.91
C GLU A 171 12.78 -3.37 -21.34
N GLY A 172 12.39 -4.62 -21.61
CA GLY A 172 12.58 -5.29 -22.91
C GLY A 172 13.85 -6.12 -23.07
N GLU A 173 14.84 -5.99 -22.18
CA GLU A 173 16.05 -6.84 -22.16
C GLU A 173 15.89 -8.09 -21.25
N THR A 174 14.74 -8.23 -20.59
CA THR A 174 14.57 -9.17 -19.45
C THR A 174 13.81 -10.44 -19.79
N GLU A 175 13.39 -10.62 -21.05
CA GLU A 175 12.48 -11.71 -21.42
C GLU A 175 13.08 -13.11 -21.26
N GLN A 176 14.39 -13.26 -21.52
CA GLN A 176 15.07 -14.52 -21.26
C GLN A 176 15.14 -14.84 -19.75
N LEU A 177 15.30 -13.81 -18.91
CA LEU A 177 15.32 -13.96 -17.45
C LEU A 177 13.93 -14.35 -16.93
N LYS A 178 12.88 -13.67 -17.38
CA LYS A 178 11.49 -14.02 -17.04
C LYS A 178 11.15 -15.45 -17.47
N CYS A 179 11.52 -15.82 -18.69
CA CYS A 179 11.36 -17.18 -19.22
C CYS A 179 12.05 -18.21 -18.32
N ALA A 180 13.31 -17.97 -17.95
CA ALA A 180 14.08 -18.87 -17.10
C ALA A 180 13.51 -19.00 -15.68
N ALA A 181 13.13 -17.89 -15.04
CA ALA A 181 12.52 -17.91 -13.72
C ALA A 181 11.20 -18.70 -13.74
N ASN A 182 10.33 -18.44 -14.72
CA ASN A 182 9.07 -19.15 -14.89
C ASN A 182 9.28 -20.64 -15.18
N ALA A 183 10.18 -21.00 -16.09
CA ALA A 183 10.54 -22.39 -16.38
C ALA A 183 11.07 -23.11 -15.13
N GLY A 184 11.82 -22.40 -14.28
CA GLY A 184 12.32 -22.90 -13.01
C GLY A 184 11.27 -22.97 -11.89
N GLY A 185 10.03 -22.56 -12.14
CA GLY A 185 8.95 -22.49 -11.14
C GLY A 185 9.13 -21.38 -10.10
N GLY A 186 9.98 -20.40 -10.36
CA GLY A 186 10.17 -19.23 -9.52
C GLY A 186 9.68 -17.95 -10.19
N THR A 187 10.25 -16.82 -9.77
CA THR A 187 9.76 -15.48 -10.14
C THR A 187 10.92 -14.61 -10.57
N TYR A 188 10.67 -13.77 -11.57
CA TYR A 188 11.56 -12.68 -11.93
C TYR A 188 11.17 -11.42 -11.16
N TYR A 189 12.12 -10.87 -10.41
CA TYR A 189 11.96 -9.68 -9.59
C TYR A 189 12.72 -8.53 -10.25
N ASP A 190 12.00 -7.51 -10.72
CA ASP A 190 12.63 -6.30 -11.26
C ASP A 190 12.97 -5.32 -10.13
N ALA A 191 14.22 -4.88 -10.08
CA ALA A 191 14.75 -3.99 -9.05
C ALA A 191 15.47 -2.80 -9.66
N SER A 192 14.82 -1.64 -9.67
CA SER A 192 15.38 -0.39 -10.20
C SER A 192 16.29 0.37 -9.21
N ASN A 193 16.32 -0.03 -7.93
CA ASN A 193 17.09 0.61 -6.86
C ASN A 193 17.38 -0.37 -5.70
N ALA A 194 18.12 0.10 -4.69
CA ALA A 194 18.49 -0.70 -3.51
C ALA A 194 17.29 -1.26 -2.73
N SER A 195 16.20 -0.49 -2.60
CA SER A 195 14.98 -0.94 -1.93
C SER A 195 14.33 -2.08 -2.70
N GLY A 196 14.16 -1.91 -4.02
CA GLY A 196 13.60 -2.95 -4.89
C GLY A 196 14.42 -4.24 -4.88
N LEU A 197 15.75 -4.14 -4.84
CA LEU A 197 16.64 -5.31 -4.73
C LEU A 197 16.43 -6.05 -3.39
N GLY A 198 16.30 -5.30 -2.30
CA GLY A 198 16.04 -5.87 -0.98
C GLY A 198 14.68 -6.54 -0.89
N GLU A 199 13.65 -5.92 -1.46
CA GLU A 199 12.30 -6.47 -1.54
C GLU A 199 12.28 -7.77 -2.36
N GLY A 200 12.90 -7.77 -3.54
CA GLY A 200 12.98 -8.96 -4.40
C GLY A 200 13.71 -10.13 -3.73
N LEU A 201 14.83 -9.89 -3.05
CA LEU A 201 15.55 -10.93 -2.29
C LEU A 201 14.75 -11.43 -1.09
N ALA A 202 14.08 -10.53 -0.36
CA ALA A 202 13.22 -10.92 0.75
C ALA A 202 12.08 -11.81 0.27
N GLU A 203 11.44 -11.50 -0.86
CA GLU A 203 10.40 -12.35 -1.42
C GLU A 203 10.96 -13.69 -1.93
N ALA A 204 12.03 -13.67 -2.73
CA ALA A 204 12.67 -14.87 -3.27
C ALA A 204 13.09 -15.88 -2.18
N THR A 205 13.57 -15.38 -1.03
CA THR A 205 14.00 -16.24 0.10
C THR A 205 12.84 -16.85 0.89
N THR A 206 11.61 -16.36 0.71
CA THR A 206 10.40 -16.95 1.30
C THR A 206 9.67 -17.90 0.36
N GLN A 207 9.83 -17.73 -0.95
CA GLN A 207 9.19 -18.53 -1.99
C GLN A 207 10.01 -19.79 -2.32
N THR A 208 10.36 -20.60 -1.32
CA THR A 208 11.32 -21.70 -1.52
C THR A 208 10.77 -22.87 -2.34
N VAL A 209 11.64 -23.82 -2.70
CA VAL A 209 11.29 -25.08 -3.37
C VAL A 209 10.40 -25.97 -2.49
N ASP A 210 10.45 -25.80 -1.17
CA ASP A 210 9.57 -26.52 -0.23
C ASP A 210 8.15 -25.99 -0.23
N LYS A 211 7.95 -24.77 -0.73
CA LYS A 211 6.64 -24.15 -0.79
C LYS A 211 5.85 -24.73 -1.98
N PRO A 212 4.62 -25.20 -1.76
CA PRO A 212 3.75 -25.67 -2.84
C PRO A 212 3.58 -24.62 -3.93
N ASP A 213 3.40 -25.08 -5.16
CA ASP A 213 3.07 -24.19 -6.27
C ASP A 213 1.76 -23.44 -6.01
N GLY A 214 1.70 -22.19 -6.45
CA GLY A 214 0.50 -21.39 -6.29
C GLY A 214 -0.68 -22.01 -7.03
N ASN A 215 -1.86 -21.97 -6.42
CA ASN A 215 -3.11 -22.42 -7.01
C ASN A 215 -4.13 -21.28 -7.18
N PHE A 216 -3.78 -20.06 -6.76
CA PHE A 216 -4.57 -18.87 -7.01
C PHE A 216 -3.68 -17.79 -7.62
N SER A 217 -4.06 -17.35 -8.81
CA SER A 217 -3.32 -16.34 -9.58
C SER A 217 -4.07 -15.02 -9.64
N ILE A 218 -3.32 -13.92 -9.52
CA ILE A 218 -3.85 -12.56 -9.60
C ILE A 218 -3.06 -11.80 -10.66
N TYR A 219 -3.78 -11.24 -11.63
CA TYR A 219 -3.25 -10.27 -12.58
C TYR A 219 -3.91 -8.91 -12.35
N ALA A 220 -3.11 -7.85 -12.22
CA ALA A 220 -3.61 -6.51 -11.95
C ALA A 220 -3.46 -5.63 -13.19
N THR A 221 -4.54 -4.94 -13.57
CA THR A 221 -4.53 -4.04 -14.71
C THR A 221 -5.05 -2.66 -14.36
N LYS A 222 -4.65 -1.68 -15.17
CA LYS A 222 -5.26 -0.36 -15.24
C LYS A 222 -5.36 0.03 -16.71
N ASN A 223 -6.58 0.29 -17.17
CA ASN A 223 -6.88 0.69 -18.54
C ASN A 223 -6.35 -0.30 -19.59
N GLY A 224 -6.36 -1.59 -19.25
CA GLY A 224 -5.84 -2.67 -20.08
C GLY A 224 -4.34 -2.95 -19.95
N GLU A 225 -3.58 -2.04 -19.34
CA GLU A 225 -2.14 -2.21 -19.12
C GLU A 225 -1.85 -2.88 -17.76
N PRO A 226 -0.83 -3.76 -17.66
CA PRO A 226 -0.44 -4.34 -16.39
C PRO A 226 0.10 -3.29 -15.42
N VAL A 227 -0.33 -3.41 -14.16
CA VAL A 227 0.19 -2.62 -13.05
C VAL A 227 0.80 -3.51 -11.98
N ASP A 228 1.88 -3.04 -11.39
CA ASP A 228 2.45 -3.70 -10.23
C ASP A 228 1.56 -3.52 -8.99
N ALA A 229 1.34 -4.61 -8.27
CA ALA A 229 0.44 -4.70 -7.14
C ALA A 229 0.95 -5.71 -6.11
N TRP A 230 0.77 -5.37 -4.83
CA TRP A 230 0.96 -6.29 -3.74
C TRP A 230 -0.30 -7.13 -3.53
N VAL A 231 -0.15 -8.45 -3.50
CA VAL A 231 -1.22 -9.40 -3.19
C VAL A 231 -0.97 -10.01 -1.82
N LYS A 232 -1.99 -9.99 -0.98
CA LYS A 232 -1.97 -10.59 0.35
C LYS A 232 -3.20 -11.45 0.56
N ALA A 233 -3.01 -12.74 0.80
CA ALA A 233 -4.07 -13.67 1.15
C ALA A 233 -4.16 -13.85 2.66
N THR A 234 -5.36 -13.71 3.19
CA THR A 234 -5.67 -13.95 4.60
C THR A 234 -6.84 -14.91 4.74
N LYS A 235 -6.93 -15.69 5.82
CA LYS A 235 -8.15 -16.47 6.08
C LYS A 235 -9.34 -15.52 6.23
N ALA A 236 -10.45 -15.83 5.58
CA ALA A 236 -11.61 -14.94 5.49
C ALA A 236 -12.08 -14.47 6.88
N GLY A 237 -12.30 -13.16 7.03
CA GLY A 237 -12.73 -12.53 8.27
C GLY A 237 -11.65 -12.43 9.36
N THR A 238 -10.40 -12.79 9.07
CA THR A 238 -9.28 -12.74 10.03
C THR A 238 -8.15 -11.85 9.54
N LYS A 239 -7.08 -11.72 10.34
CA LYS A 239 -5.82 -11.08 9.93
C LYS A 239 -4.69 -12.10 9.70
N GLU A 240 -5.00 -13.39 9.82
CA GLU A 240 -4.03 -14.46 9.66
C GLU A 240 -3.60 -14.52 8.20
N THR A 241 -2.34 -14.20 7.94
CA THR A 241 -1.77 -14.23 6.60
C THR A 241 -1.42 -15.67 6.26
N VAL A 242 -1.91 -16.11 5.10
CA VAL A 242 -1.69 -17.47 4.58
C VAL A 242 -0.55 -17.41 3.59
N ASP A 243 -0.60 -16.44 2.69
CA ASP A 243 0.41 -16.22 1.68
C ASP A 243 0.34 -14.77 1.15
N GLY A 244 1.35 -14.37 0.38
CA GLY A 244 1.40 -13.12 -0.33
C GLY A 244 2.48 -13.14 -1.39
N SER A 245 2.28 -12.35 -2.44
CA SER A 245 3.25 -12.17 -3.51
C SER A 245 2.98 -10.84 -4.22
N ARG A 246 3.95 -10.35 -4.97
CA ARG A 246 3.82 -9.15 -5.79
C ARG A 246 3.70 -9.50 -7.26
N THR A 247 2.91 -8.72 -8.01
CA THR A 247 2.61 -9.02 -9.40
C THR A 247 3.77 -8.69 -10.35
N TYR A 248 4.58 -7.66 -10.05
CA TYR A 248 5.67 -7.20 -10.94
C TYR A 248 5.20 -6.91 -12.37
N ARG A 249 4.00 -6.32 -12.51
CA ARG A 249 3.32 -6.09 -13.80
C ARG A 249 3.05 -7.40 -14.58
N ASP A 250 3.01 -8.53 -13.89
CA ASP A 250 2.65 -9.85 -14.40
C ASP A 250 1.70 -10.54 -13.41
N THR A 251 1.67 -11.87 -13.39
CA THR A 251 0.77 -12.68 -12.58
C THR A 251 1.44 -13.06 -11.27
N ALA A 252 0.87 -12.59 -10.15
CA ALA A 252 1.24 -13.08 -8.84
C ALA A 252 0.56 -14.42 -8.57
N TRP A 253 1.29 -15.35 -7.96
CA TRP A 253 0.77 -16.66 -7.55
C TRP A 253 0.88 -16.81 -6.04
N VAL A 254 -0.20 -17.29 -5.43
CA VAL A 254 -0.24 -17.67 -4.02
C VAL A 254 -0.79 -19.07 -3.87
N TYR A 255 -0.31 -19.79 -2.86
CA TYR A 255 -0.84 -21.09 -2.49
C TYR A 255 -1.85 -20.95 -1.37
N LEU A 256 -3.07 -21.42 -1.62
CA LEU A 256 -4.19 -21.40 -0.70
C LEU A 256 -4.70 -22.84 -0.51
N PRO A 257 -4.64 -23.40 0.71
CA PRO A 257 -5.35 -24.64 1.04
C PRO A 257 -6.85 -24.54 0.75
N ALA A 258 -7.59 -25.64 0.84
CA ALA A 258 -9.04 -25.59 0.74
C ALA A 258 -9.63 -24.73 1.88
N GLY A 259 -10.48 -23.74 1.54
CA GLY A 259 -11.05 -22.81 2.51
C GLY A 259 -11.52 -21.48 1.90
N ASP A 260 -11.91 -20.55 2.77
CA ASP A 260 -12.32 -19.20 2.39
C ASP A 260 -11.23 -18.18 2.75
N TYR A 261 -10.95 -17.27 1.82
CA TYR A 261 -9.86 -16.31 1.91
C TYR A 261 -10.28 -14.91 1.50
N ASP A 262 -9.81 -13.91 2.24
CA ASP A 262 -9.84 -12.51 1.82
C ASP A 262 -8.49 -12.18 1.18
N ILE A 263 -8.53 -11.78 -0.09
CA ILE A 263 -7.39 -11.40 -0.89
C ILE A 263 -7.37 -9.88 -0.96
N GLY A 264 -6.37 -9.26 -0.35
CA GLY A 264 -6.09 -7.83 -0.51
C GLY A 264 -5.16 -7.60 -1.69
N ILE A 265 -5.51 -6.67 -2.57
CA ILE A 265 -4.71 -6.30 -3.75
C ILE A 265 -4.50 -4.79 -3.70
N ARG A 266 -3.24 -4.35 -3.61
CA ARG A 266 -2.90 -2.92 -3.53
C ARG A 266 -1.96 -2.54 -4.67
N PRO A 267 -2.34 -1.61 -5.57
CA PRO A 267 -1.44 -1.15 -6.60
C PRO A 267 -0.24 -0.45 -5.96
N LEU A 268 0.94 -0.68 -6.53
CA LEU A 268 2.20 -0.10 -6.08
C LEU A 268 2.65 1.05 -6.99
N GLU A 269 2.03 1.17 -8.16
CA GLU A 269 2.33 2.19 -9.16
C GLU A 269 1.09 2.53 -10.00
N GLY A 270 1.21 3.59 -10.79
CA GLY A 270 0.30 3.89 -11.88
C GLY A 270 -1.08 4.42 -11.50
N THR A 271 -1.49 4.39 -10.23
CA THR A 271 -2.80 4.90 -9.76
C THR A 271 -2.82 5.39 -8.33
N ASP A 272 -3.70 6.37 -8.07
CA ASP A 272 -4.05 6.83 -6.72
C ASP A 272 -5.27 6.09 -6.13
N ILE A 273 -5.87 5.17 -6.90
CA ILE A 273 -6.96 4.31 -6.41
C ILE A 273 -6.43 3.42 -5.28
N PRO A 274 -7.08 3.41 -4.10
CA PRO A 274 -6.64 2.56 -3.00
C PRO A 274 -6.78 1.08 -3.33
N GLY A 275 -6.03 0.25 -2.61
CA GLY A 275 -6.15 -1.21 -2.74
C GLY A 275 -7.58 -1.71 -2.48
N THR A 276 -7.93 -2.80 -3.14
CA THR A 276 -9.22 -3.49 -3.03
C THR A 276 -9.06 -4.83 -2.32
N SER A 277 -10.18 -5.46 -1.97
CA SER A 277 -10.19 -6.82 -1.45
C SER A 277 -11.35 -7.62 -2.01
N ILE A 278 -11.08 -8.88 -2.33
CA ILE A 278 -12.08 -9.86 -2.77
C ILE A 278 -12.08 -11.06 -1.82
N THR A 279 -13.23 -11.73 -1.69
CA THR A 279 -13.33 -13.00 -0.97
C THR A 279 -13.42 -14.14 -1.97
N VAL A 280 -12.60 -15.18 -1.77
CA VAL A 280 -12.55 -16.36 -2.64
C VAL A 280 -12.67 -17.63 -1.81
N ASN A 281 -13.45 -18.59 -2.32
CA ASN A 281 -13.49 -19.96 -1.81
C ASN A 281 -12.56 -20.83 -2.67
N ILE A 282 -11.67 -21.61 -2.07
CA ILE A 282 -10.76 -22.54 -2.76
C ILE A 282 -11.13 -23.96 -2.36
N LYS A 283 -11.28 -24.84 -3.35
CA LYS A 283 -11.49 -26.28 -3.14
C LYS A 283 -10.17 -27.04 -3.27
N GLU A 284 -10.15 -28.26 -2.73
CA GLU A 284 -8.98 -29.14 -2.80
C GLU A 284 -8.56 -29.37 -4.27
N GLY A 285 -7.29 -29.10 -4.58
CA GLY A 285 -6.72 -29.22 -5.93
C GLY A 285 -7.23 -28.21 -6.97
N GLU A 286 -8.03 -27.23 -6.57
CA GLU A 286 -8.58 -26.22 -7.48
C GLU A 286 -7.53 -25.17 -7.84
N ILE A 287 -7.43 -24.83 -9.13
CA ILE A 287 -6.67 -23.68 -9.62
C ILE A 287 -7.65 -22.59 -10.05
N LYS A 288 -7.41 -21.36 -9.59
CA LYS A 288 -8.22 -20.19 -9.93
C LYS A 288 -7.37 -19.03 -10.41
N HIS A 289 -7.93 -18.28 -11.35
CA HIS A 289 -7.31 -17.10 -11.93
C HIS A 289 -8.24 -15.91 -11.75
N GLN A 290 -7.69 -14.78 -11.32
CA GLN A 290 -8.43 -13.55 -11.15
C GLN A 290 -7.69 -12.38 -11.80
N THR A 291 -8.43 -11.59 -12.57
CA THR A 291 -7.97 -10.27 -12.99
C THR A 291 -8.64 -9.21 -12.12
N ILE A 292 -7.84 -8.29 -11.59
CA ILE A 292 -8.30 -7.13 -10.83
C ILE A 292 -7.99 -5.88 -11.65
N SER A 293 -9.02 -5.13 -12.00
CA SER A 293 -8.89 -3.86 -12.68
C SER A 293 -8.94 -2.71 -11.66
N PHE A 294 -7.97 -1.81 -11.78
CA PHE A 294 -7.90 -0.51 -11.10
C PHE A 294 -8.31 0.61 -12.06
N ASP A 295 -9.21 0.31 -12.99
CA ASP A 295 -9.78 1.29 -13.90
C ASP A 295 -10.55 2.36 -13.13
N GLY A 296 -10.28 3.62 -13.49
CA GLY A 296 -10.69 4.77 -12.72
C GLY A 296 -11.00 5.97 -13.59
N GLY A 297 -11.87 6.83 -13.07
CA GLY A 297 -12.10 8.16 -13.63
C GLY A 297 -11.55 9.25 -12.70
N ILE A 298 -11.50 10.47 -13.21
CA ILE A 298 -11.20 11.66 -12.41
C ILE A 298 -12.51 12.26 -11.93
N LEU A 299 -12.71 12.33 -10.62
CA LEU A 299 -13.77 13.13 -10.03
C LEU A 299 -13.23 14.54 -9.74
N GLU A 300 -13.78 15.53 -10.41
CA GLU A 300 -13.55 16.94 -10.11
C GLU A 300 -14.70 17.48 -9.27
N VAL A 301 -14.40 18.08 -8.12
CA VAL A 301 -15.40 18.65 -7.21
C VAL A 301 -15.12 20.13 -6.97
N THR A 302 -16.18 20.93 -7.09
CA THR A 302 -16.14 22.38 -6.85
C THR A 302 -17.24 22.78 -5.87
N ALA A 303 -16.88 23.55 -4.85
CA ALA A 303 -17.84 24.10 -3.92
C ALA A 303 -17.69 25.62 -3.89
N THR A 304 -18.81 26.32 -4.00
CA THR A 304 -18.90 27.78 -3.92
C THR A 304 -19.90 28.21 -2.86
N ASN A 305 -19.84 29.46 -2.42
CA ASN A 305 -20.83 30.11 -1.57
C ASN A 305 -21.05 31.51 -2.14
N ASN A 306 -22.28 31.79 -2.59
CA ASN A 306 -22.58 32.99 -3.38
C ASN A 306 -21.61 33.13 -4.57
N ASP A 307 -21.38 32.02 -5.28
CA ASP A 307 -20.53 31.90 -6.47
C ASP A 307 -19.02 32.13 -6.25
N GLU A 308 -18.59 32.40 -5.01
CA GLU A 308 -17.18 32.45 -4.63
C GLU A 308 -16.69 31.11 -4.06
N GLY A 309 -15.44 30.75 -4.31
CA GLY A 309 -14.88 29.47 -3.86
C GLY A 309 -15.01 29.26 -2.34
N TRP A 310 -15.59 28.13 -1.92
CA TRP A 310 -15.89 27.87 -0.52
C TRP A 310 -15.25 26.60 0.03
N ASP A 311 -14.80 26.67 1.28
CA ASP A 311 -14.16 25.55 1.96
C ASP A 311 -15.20 24.52 2.44
N THR A 312 -15.10 23.33 1.87
CA THR A 312 -16.13 22.29 1.96
C THR A 312 -15.46 20.92 2.03
N ILE A 313 -15.96 20.05 2.91
CA ILE A 313 -15.58 18.63 2.93
C ILE A 313 -16.46 17.90 1.94
N VAL A 314 -15.85 17.18 1.01
CA VAL A 314 -16.55 16.36 0.02
C VAL A 314 -16.24 14.89 0.29
N LYS A 315 -17.27 14.05 0.33
CA LYS A 315 -17.13 12.59 0.44
C LYS A 315 -17.84 11.90 -0.70
N MET A 316 -17.24 10.82 -1.17
CA MET A 316 -17.76 9.92 -2.17
C MET A 316 -18.03 8.57 -1.52
N LEU A 317 -19.26 8.10 -1.62
CA LEU A 317 -19.74 6.88 -1.01
C LEU A 317 -20.16 5.89 -2.09
N ASP A 318 -19.68 4.65 -1.99
CA ASP A 318 -20.15 3.56 -2.83
C ASP A 318 -21.63 3.29 -2.55
N MET A 319 -22.45 3.23 -3.60
CA MET A 319 -23.90 3.11 -3.44
C MET A 319 -24.35 1.75 -2.91
N ASN A 320 -23.57 0.70 -3.13
CA ASN A 320 -23.93 -0.66 -2.72
C ASN A 320 -23.62 -0.90 -1.24
N SER A 321 -22.43 -0.48 -0.79
CA SER A 321 -21.91 -0.72 0.55
C SER A 321 -22.14 0.44 1.52
N GLY A 322 -22.39 1.66 1.01
CA GLY A 322 -22.48 2.89 1.80
C GLY A 322 -21.14 3.35 2.38
N LYS A 323 -20.02 2.70 2.04
CA LYS A 323 -18.69 3.06 2.55
C LYS A 323 -18.14 4.27 1.81
N VAL A 324 -17.44 5.13 2.55
CA VAL A 324 -16.67 6.24 1.95
C VAL A 324 -15.48 5.63 1.18
N VAL A 325 -15.43 5.86 -0.12
CA VAL A 325 -14.36 5.37 -1.01
C VAL A 325 -13.32 6.45 -1.32
N ALA A 326 -13.72 7.73 -1.27
CA ALA A 326 -12.83 8.87 -1.43
C ALA A 326 -13.35 10.07 -0.65
N ASN A 327 -12.46 10.97 -0.23
CA ASN A 327 -12.83 12.24 0.40
C ASN A 327 -11.76 13.31 0.16
N THR A 328 -12.18 14.57 0.15
CA THR A 328 -11.28 15.72 0.05
C THR A 328 -11.87 16.94 0.75
N ARG A 329 -11.03 17.97 0.91
CA ARG A 329 -11.42 19.30 1.34
C ARG A 329 -11.05 20.30 0.23
N THR A 330 -12.03 21.08 -0.20
CA THR A 330 -11.86 21.99 -1.35
C THR A 330 -10.90 23.14 -1.05
N TYR A 331 -10.87 23.65 0.19
CA TYR A 331 -10.12 24.87 0.55
C TYR A 331 -10.45 26.06 -0.36
N GLY A 332 -11.72 26.19 -0.78
CA GLY A 332 -12.17 27.28 -1.65
C GLY A 332 -11.76 27.19 -3.11
N ARG A 333 -11.33 26.02 -3.59
CA ARG A 333 -10.96 25.78 -4.99
C ARG A 333 -11.39 24.40 -5.46
N SER A 334 -11.45 24.20 -6.76
CA SER A 334 -11.70 22.90 -7.38
C SER A 334 -10.62 21.88 -6.99
N LYS A 335 -11.04 20.63 -6.79
CA LYS A 335 -10.17 19.51 -6.44
C LYS A 335 -10.48 18.32 -7.33
N THR A 336 -9.44 17.64 -7.76
CA THR A 336 -9.53 16.38 -8.50
C THR A 336 -9.10 15.22 -7.62
N MET A 337 -9.70 14.06 -7.83
CA MET A 337 -9.32 12.79 -7.23
C MET A 337 -9.49 11.68 -8.27
N GLU A 338 -8.52 10.78 -8.39
CA GLU A 338 -8.73 9.54 -9.12
C GLU A 338 -9.53 8.57 -8.26
N VAL A 339 -10.60 8.01 -8.82
CA VAL A 339 -11.54 7.17 -8.09
C VAL A 339 -11.98 5.99 -8.95
N PRO A 340 -12.34 4.82 -8.36
CA PRO A 340 -12.75 3.66 -9.14
C PRO A 340 -13.96 3.96 -10.02
N ALA A 341 -14.06 3.30 -11.16
CA ALA A 341 -15.26 3.33 -11.97
C ALA A 341 -16.44 2.67 -11.24
N GLY A 342 -17.64 3.24 -11.33
CA GLY A 342 -18.79 2.76 -10.57
C GLY A 342 -19.91 3.78 -10.41
N HIS A 343 -20.82 3.51 -9.48
CA HIS A 343 -21.95 4.40 -9.14
C HIS A 343 -21.85 4.85 -7.70
N TYR A 344 -21.95 6.16 -7.51
CA TYR A 344 -21.61 6.79 -6.24
C TYR A 344 -22.63 7.84 -5.82
N LYS A 345 -22.65 8.02 -4.51
CA LYS A 345 -23.23 9.18 -3.85
C LYS A 345 -22.12 10.15 -3.49
N ILE A 346 -22.34 11.44 -3.71
CA ILE A 346 -21.38 12.50 -3.38
C ILE A 346 -22.04 13.49 -2.44
N THR A 347 -21.36 13.81 -1.36
CA THR A 347 -21.85 14.68 -0.29
C THR A 347 -20.92 15.87 -0.11
N PHE A 348 -21.48 17.06 0.07
CA PHE A 348 -20.77 18.30 0.34
C PHE A 348 -21.19 18.81 1.72
N GLN A 349 -20.21 19.06 2.60
CA GLN A 349 -20.44 19.66 3.92
C GLN A 349 -19.69 21.00 4.00
N ALA A 350 -20.44 22.10 3.93
CA ALA A 350 -19.88 23.44 4.03
C ALA A 350 -19.25 23.65 5.42
N LEU A 351 -18.13 24.35 5.45
CA LEU A 351 -17.50 24.80 6.68
C LEU A 351 -17.86 26.27 6.96
N ALA A 352 -17.66 26.70 8.22
CA ALA A 352 -17.87 28.06 8.75
C ALA A 352 -19.31 28.62 8.81
N MET A 353 -20.20 28.29 7.87
CA MET A 353 -21.60 28.78 7.89
C MET A 353 -22.49 28.04 8.90
N LYS A 354 -23.64 28.64 9.24
CA LYS A 354 -24.65 28.10 10.15
C LYS A 354 -26.03 28.11 9.49
N GLY A 355 -26.87 27.14 9.86
CA GLY A 355 -28.22 26.98 9.33
C GLY A 355 -28.50 25.54 8.94
N ASN A 356 -29.66 25.33 8.33
CA ASN A 356 -30.17 24.00 7.98
C ASN A 356 -29.59 23.50 6.64
N ASN A 357 -29.08 24.39 5.79
CA ASN A 357 -28.59 24.08 4.44
C ASN A 357 -27.05 24.13 4.38
N THR A 358 -26.39 23.40 5.28
CA THR A 358 -24.92 23.27 5.31
C THR A 358 -24.43 21.96 4.69
N TYR A 359 -25.35 21.07 4.33
CA TYR A 359 -25.10 19.76 3.74
C TYR A 359 -25.84 19.65 2.42
N PHE A 360 -25.17 19.14 1.40
CA PHE A 360 -25.75 18.80 0.11
C PHE A 360 -25.36 17.38 -0.28
N GLU A 361 -26.26 16.69 -0.95
CA GLU A 361 -26.05 15.32 -1.43
C GLU A 361 -26.59 15.18 -2.85
N THR A 362 -25.83 14.48 -3.68
CA THR A 362 -26.25 14.02 -5.00
C THR A 362 -25.97 12.52 -5.13
N ASP A 363 -26.87 11.78 -5.77
CA ASP A 363 -26.79 10.34 -5.94
C ASP A 363 -26.65 9.94 -7.41
N LYS A 364 -26.41 8.64 -7.65
CA LYS A 364 -26.36 8.03 -8.99
C LYS A 364 -25.30 8.66 -9.91
N ILE A 365 -24.22 9.18 -9.33
CA ILE A 365 -23.09 9.69 -10.09
C ILE A 365 -22.32 8.50 -10.65
N LYS A 366 -22.33 8.36 -11.97
CA LYS A 366 -21.58 7.34 -12.68
C LYS A 366 -20.18 7.87 -12.99
N ILE A 367 -19.16 7.20 -12.47
CA ILE A 367 -17.77 7.43 -12.86
C ILE A 367 -17.41 6.38 -13.93
N ASN A 368 -17.03 6.84 -15.12
CA ASN A 368 -16.49 5.99 -16.18
C ASN A 368 -14.96 5.99 -16.11
N SER A 369 -14.35 4.89 -16.56
CA SER A 369 -12.89 4.79 -16.68
C SER A 369 -12.35 5.80 -17.70
N ASN A 370 -11.22 6.44 -17.39
CA ASN A 370 -10.52 7.44 -18.22
C ASN A 370 -11.32 8.69 -18.57
N GLU A 371 -12.39 8.98 -17.83
CA GLU A 371 -13.19 10.19 -18.01
C GLU A 371 -13.11 11.09 -16.78
N THR A 372 -13.26 12.40 -17.00
CA THR A 372 -13.46 13.36 -15.92
C THR A 372 -14.95 13.59 -15.70
N THR A 373 -15.41 13.37 -14.47
CA THR A 373 -16.76 13.73 -14.02
C THR A 373 -16.66 14.93 -13.10
N SER A 374 -17.23 16.07 -13.51
CA SER A 374 -17.23 17.30 -12.72
C SER A 374 -18.54 17.49 -11.99
N ILE A 375 -18.49 17.68 -10.67
CA ILE A 375 -19.64 17.90 -9.79
C ILE A 375 -19.43 19.19 -9.02
N SER A 376 -20.43 20.06 -9.01
CA SER A 376 -20.39 21.32 -8.28
C SER A 376 -21.62 21.52 -7.41
N HIS A 377 -21.43 22.28 -6.33
CA HIS A 377 -22.52 22.77 -5.50
C HIS A 377 -22.24 24.21 -5.03
N ASN A 378 -23.23 25.08 -5.17
CA ASN A 378 -23.20 26.45 -4.65
C ASN A 378 -24.04 26.51 -3.38
N PHE A 379 -23.41 26.85 -2.26
CA PHE A 379 -24.10 27.21 -1.04
C PHE A 379 -24.54 28.67 -1.09
N GLU A 380 -25.49 28.99 -0.22
CA GLU A 380 -26.05 30.34 -0.13
C GLU A 380 -25.96 30.81 1.31
N THR A 381 -25.52 32.05 1.49
CA THR A 381 -25.45 32.70 2.81
C THR A 381 -25.74 34.20 2.74
N GLY A 382 -26.22 34.74 3.86
CA GLY A 382 -26.21 36.17 4.17
C GLY A 382 -25.57 36.42 5.53
N ILE A 383 -25.42 37.70 5.89
CA ILE A 383 -24.80 38.13 7.16
C ILE A 383 -25.85 38.82 8.03
N ALA A 384 -26.00 38.36 9.26
CA ALA A 384 -26.72 39.10 10.31
C ALA A 384 -25.72 39.75 11.27
N LYS A 385 -25.81 41.07 11.45
CA LYS A 385 -25.01 41.83 12.43
C LYS A 385 -25.90 42.29 13.57
N ILE A 386 -25.72 41.71 14.75
CA ILE A 386 -26.56 42.02 15.93
C ILE A 386 -25.73 42.80 16.93
N GLY A 387 -26.14 44.03 17.20
CA GLY A 387 -25.54 44.89 18.21
C GLY A 387 -26.49 45.14 19.38
N VAL A 388 -25.91 45.47 20.53
CA VAL A 388 -26.65 45.78 21.75
C VAL A 388 -26.01 46.96 22.43
N GLN A 389 -26.80 47.98 22.75
CA GLN A 389 -26.31 49.21 23.39
C GLN A 389 -27.32 49.78 24.40
N THR A 390 -26.87 50.71 25.24
CA THR A 390 -27.75 51.53 26.08
C THR A 390 -28.28 52.72 25.27
N LYS A 391 -29.26 53.44 25.83
CA LYS A 391 -29.76 54.71 25.25
C LYS A 391 -28.67 55.78 25.06
N SER A 392 -27.58 55.72 25.83
CA SER A 392 -26.43 56.63 25.69
C SER A 392 -25.39 56.13 24.69
N GLY A 393 -25.62 55.00 24.02
CA GLY A 393 -24.70 54.39 23.05
C GLY A 393 -23.59 53.53 23.67
N GLU A 394 -23.66 53.23 24.97
CA GLU A 394 -22.70 52.33 25.61
C GLU A 394 -22.96 50.88 25.16
N LEU A 395 -21.94 50.19 24.66
CA LEU A 395 -22.07 48.83 24.13
C LEU A 395 -22.29 47.81 25.25
N ILE A 396 -23.27 46.92 25.07
CA ILE A 396 -23.69 45.93 26.07
C ILE A 396 -23.18 44.53 25.70
N ASP A 397 -22.67 43.84 26.71
CA ASP A 397 -22.40 42.42 26.68
C ASP A 397 -23.72 41.61 26.75
N ALA A 398 -24.02 40.84 25.70
CA ALA A 398 -25.26 40.08 25.61
C ALA A 398 -25.08 38.78 24.83
N VAL A 399 -25.84 37.75 25.18
CA VAL A 399 -25.96 36.52 24.39
C VAL A 399 -27.01 36.73 23.31
N VAL A 400 -26.69 36.36 22.08
CA VAL A 400 -27.57 36.38 20.92
C VAL A 400 -27.81 34.93 20.47
N ASN A 401 -29.05 34.54 20.24
CA ASN A 401 -29.40 33.19 19.79
C ASN A 401 -30.39 33.28 18.63
N PHE A 402 -30.13 32.51 17.57
CA PHE A 402 -30.98 32.42 16.38
C PHE A 402 -31.72 31.10 16.39
N THR A 403 -33.03 31.16 16.16
CA THR A 403 -33.90 30.01 15.93
C THR A 403 -34.54 30.17 14.57
N ASP A 404 -34.38 29.18 13.69
CA ASP A 404 -35.04 29.14 12.40
C ASP A 404 -36.56 29.04 12.60
N ILE A 405 -37.33 29.88 11.90
CA ILE A 405 -38.79 29.91 12.10
C ILE A 405 -39.45 28.68 11.52
N ASP A 406 -38.95 28.17 10.39
CA ASP A 406 -39.59 27.08 9.67
C ASP A 406 -39.31 25.74 10.35
N SER A 407 -38.06 25.47 10.75
CA SER A 407 -37.70 24.22 11.44
C SER A 407 -37.92 24.29 12.96
N GLY A 408 -37.96 25.48 13.55
CA GLY A 408 -37.97 25.67 15.00
C GLY A 408 -36.63 25.34 15.68
N GLU A 409 -35.59 25.01 14.92
CA GLU A 409 -34.29 24.63 15.46
C GLU A 409 -33.42 25.83 15.78
N ARG A 410 -32.63 25.71 16.84
CA ARG A 410 -31.59 26.69 17.17
C ARG A 410 -30.40 26.53 16.23
N ILE A 411 -30.26 27.42 15.26
CA ILE A 411 -29.24 27.33 14.20
C ILE A 411 -27.91 28.03 14.52
N SER A 412 -27.92 29.09 15.34
CA SER A 412 -26.70 29.85 15.65
C SER A 412 -26.81 30.58 16.99
N GLY A 413 -25.67 31.02 17.51
CA GLY A 413 -25.63 31.86 18.69
C GLY A 413 -24.22 32.35 18.99
N GLY A 414 -24.15 33.46 19.71
CA GLY A 414 -22.90 34.13 20.00
C GLY A 414 -23.08 35.15 21.11
N ARG A 415 -22.04 35.95 21.32
CA ARG A 415 -22.01 36.96 22.37
C ARG A 415 -21.53 38.27 21.78
N THR A 416 -22.27 39.35 22.02
CA THR A 416 -21.75 40.72 21.85
C THR A 416 -20.91 41.07 23.07
N TYR A 417 -19.93 41.95 22.90
CA TYR A 417 -19.12 42.46 24.01
C TYR A 417 -19.24 43.97 24.12
N THR A 418 -18.64 44.54 25.16
CA THR A 418 -18.57 45.99 25.41
C THR A 418 -17.52 46.71 24.53
N SER A 419 -17.16 46.11 23.39
CA SER A 419 -16.16 46.63 22.45
C SER A 419 -16.71 46.65 21.03
N ALA A 420 -16.39 47.72 20.29
CA ALA A 420 -16.80 47.89 18.90
C ALA A 420 -16.28 46.79 17.96
N ASN A 421 -15.20 46.09 18.34
CA ASN A 421 -14.65 44.97 17.56
C ASN A 421 -15.57 43.73 17.53
N ASN A 422 -16.61 43.67 18.37
CA ASN A 422 -17.49 42.51 18.48
C ASN A 422 -18.96 42.88 18.71
N ASN A 423 -19.29 44.16 18.58
CA ASN A 423 -20.63 44.69 18.78
C ASN A 423 -20.83 45.84 17.78
N PRO A 424 -21.52 45.59 16.64
CA PRO A 424 -22.35 44.41 16.39
C PRO A 424 -21.55 43.12 16.11
N LYS A 425 -22.09 41.98 16.57
CA LYS A 425 -21.55 40.64 16.30
C LYS A 425 -22.08 40.13 14.97
N GLU A 426 -21.18 39.64 14.12
CA GLU A 426 -21.53 39.05 12.82
C GLU A 426 -21.85 37.56 12.93
N PHE A 427 -22.86 37.14 12.17
CA PHE A 427 -23.31 35.76 12.02
C PHE A 427 -23.50 35.46 10.54
N LEU A 428 -22.75 34.49 10.01
CA LEU A 428 -22.91 33.98 8.65
C LEU A 428 -23.95 32.87 8.65
N LEU A 429 -25.12 33.13 8.08
CA LEU A 429 -26.30 32.26 8.14
C LEU A 429 -26.75 31.88 6.74
N ASN A 430 -27.38 30.72 6.57
CA ASN A 430 -28.16 30.43 5.37
C ASN A 430 -29.29 31.49 5.20
N PRO A 431 -29.79 31.72 3.98
CA PRO A 431 -30.98 32.53 3.78
C PRO A 431 -32.19 31.94 4.51
N GLY A 432 -33.00 32.80 5.12
CA GLY A 432 -34.16 32.37 5.89
C GLY A 432 -34.67 33.43 6.85
N THR A 433 -35.70 33.07 7.61
CA THR A 433 -36.30 33.94 8.62
C THR A 433 -36.03 33.39 10.01
N TYR A 434 -35.53 34.24 10.90
CA TYR A 434 -35.02 33.83 12.21
C TYR A 434 -35.67 34.61 13.34
N ASN A 435 -36.03 33.89 14.42
CA ASN A 435 -36.28 34.48 15.72
C ASN A 435 -34.95 34.68 16.45
N VAL A 436 -34.63 35.93 16.74
CA VAL A 436 -33.41 36.34 17.42
C VAL A 436 -33.73 36.68 18.87
N LYS A 437 -33.21 35.89 19.82
CA LYS A 437 -33.33 36.15 21.25
C LYS A 437 -32.04 36.73 21.81
N ILE A 438 -32.14 37.93 22.38
CA ILE A 438 -31.04 38.60 23.07
C ILE A 438 -31.25 38.52 24.58
N THR A 439 -30.17 38.30 25.34
CA THR A 439 -30.20 38.33 26.80
C THR A 439 -28.95 39.05 27.31
N THR A 440 -29.14 40.15 28.02
CA THR A 440 -28.04 40.99 28.53
C THR A 440 -27.30 40.30 29.69
N LEU A 441 -26.00 40.55 29.75
CA LEU A 441 -25.09 40.04 30.77
C LEU A 441 -24.40 41.20 31.51
N GLY A 442 -23.49 40.85 32.43
CA GLY A 442 -22.66 41.81 33.15
C GLY A 442 -23.48 42.81 33.96
N VAL A 443 -23.08 44.09 33.89
CA VAL A 443 -23.70 45.20 34.62
C VAL A 443 -25.15 45.49 34.18
N HIS A 444 -25.53 45.01 32.99
CA HIS A 444 -26.89 45.18 32.44
C HIS A 444 -27.74 43.91 32.54
N LYS A 445 -27.31 42.89 33.31
CA LYS A 445 -27.97 41.58 33.39
C LYS A 445 -29.46 41.67 33.74
N GLY A 446 -30.26 40.80 33.13
CA GLY A 446 -31.68 40.59 33.47
C GLY A 446 -32.67 41.14 32.46
N LYS A 447 -32.20 41.72 31.35
CA LYS A 447 -33.04 42.16 30.23
C LYS A 447 -32.97 41.15 29.09
N SER A 448 -34.07 40.97 28.38
CA SER A 448 -34.13 40.13 27.20
C SER A 448 -35.14 40.66 26.20
N GLU A 449 -34.87 40.47 24.92
CA GLU A 449 -35.76 40.84 23.83
C GLU A 449 -35.75 39.73 22.78
N THR A 450 -36.85 39.60 22.04
CA THR A 450 -36.96 38.68 20.92
C THR A 450 -37.64 39.39 19.77
N PHE A 451 -37.04 39.29 18.59
CA PHE A 451 -37.53 39.89 17.36
C PHE A 451 -37.23 38.96 16.19
N THR A 452 -37.82 39.26 15.04
CA THR A 452 -37.66 38.48 13.82
C THR A 452 -36.78 39.24 12.83
N ILE A 453 -35.88 38.53 12.15
CA ILE A 453 -35.12 39.07 11.01
C ILE A 453 -35.26 38.15 9.81
N GLU A 454 -35.16 38.72 8.62
CA GLU A 454 -34.98 38.01 7.35
C GLU A 454 -33.52 38.18 6.91
N VAL A 455 -32.83 37.08 6.61
CA VAL A 455 -31.48 37.07 6.03
C VAL A 455 -31.61 36.59 4.59
N LYS A 456 -31.12 37.39 3.65
CA LYS A 456 -31.13 37.08 2.21
C LYS A 456 -29.73 36.74 1.71
N GLN A 457 -29.68 35.98 0.63
CA GLN A 457 -28.44 35.61 -0.04
C GLN A 457 -27.62 36.84 -0.42
N GLY A 458 -26.34 36.86 -0.06
CA GLY A 458 -25.40 37.93 -0.38
C GLY A 458 -25.64 39.25 0.36
N GLU A 459 -26.70 39.35 1.16
CA GLU A 459 -27.06 40.57 1.87
C GLU A 459 -26.54 40.60 3.30
N THR A 460 -26.39 41.81 3.84
CA THR A 460 -26.10 42.05 5.26
C THR A 460 -27.28 42.76 5.91
N VAL A 461 -27.91 42.12 6.89
CA VAL A 461 -28.91 42.76 7.77
C VAL A 461 -28.25 43.16 9.09
N THR A 462 -28.50 44.38 9.56
CA THR A 462 -27.92 44.89 10.81
C THR A 462 -29.03 45.36 11.74
N GLU A 463 -29.06 44.83 12.95
CA GLU A 463 -30.02 45.19 13.99
C GLU A 463 -29.29 45.60 15.26
N ILE A 464 -29.58 46.81 15.76
CA ILE A 464 -28.98 47.36 16.99
C ILE A 464 -30.07 47.53 18.03
N ILE A 465 -30.03 46.68 19.05
CA ILE A 465 -31.02 46.67 20.11
C ILE A 465 -30.60 47.61 21.24
N THR A 466 -31.52 48.47 21.67
CA THR A 466 -31.27 49.47 22.70
C THR A 466 -32.06 49.13 23.97
N PHE A 467 -31.34 48.86 25.07
CA PHE A 467 -31.92 48.49 26.38
C PHE A 467 -31.94 49.61 27.42
#